data_AF-A0A481QZ40-F1
#
_entry.id   AF-A0A481QZ40-F1
#
_cell.length_a   1.000
_cell.length_b   1.000
_cell.length_c   1.000
_cell.angle_alpha   90.00
_cell.angle_beta   90.00
_cell.angle_gamma   90.00
#
_symmetry.space_group_name_H-M   'P 1'
#
loop_
_entity.id
_entity.type
_entity.pdbx_description
1 polymer ?
#
loop_
_entity_poly.entity_id
_entity_poly.type
_entity_poly.pdbx_seq_one_letter_code
_entity_poly.pdbx_strand_id
1 'polypeptide(L)'
;MKLTSLIVLLTCWFPLAWANNEPAVARVNGEEISGFRFERFFAEYLEDQGRAVASIRSPKAYKELRHAALQMLIDKELLWQESQKHGRQIDEQALRQQIEQTRMAIGGADKFVRRLQDAGFDEASFTEYTRRELAAQQMFAELIRANTLQPRHLLIRVPAQADAATVAAARLRLMQMRASIISGAALASQPVRSPFGWHVIYLQNHLEAADVPDLQGLDSVRAQLARQQQTQARRQVLAQLRVQNRIERIDDD
;
A
#
# COMPACT_ATOMS: atom_id res chain seq x y z
N MET A 1 -27.16 44.96 -45.27
CA MET A 1 -27.74 44.21 -44.15
C MET A 1 -26.76 43.08 -43.80
N LYS A 2 -26.16 43.10 -42.61
CA LYS A 2 -25.10 42.16 -42.21
C LYS A 2 -25.74 40.86 -41.71
N LEU A 3 -25.43 39.73 -42.34
CA LEU A 3 -25.72 38.40 -41.81
C LEU A 3 -24.54 37.96 -40.94
N THR A 4 -24.78 37.85 -39.63
CA THR A 4 -23.89 37.23 -38.66
C THR A 4 -24.23 35.74 -38.57
N SER A 5 -23.43 34.88 -39.21
CA SER A 5 -23.47 33.43 -38.96
C SER A 5 -22.51 33.10 -37.82
N LEU A 6 -23.08 32.64 -36.70
CA LEU A 6 -22.36 32.13 -35.54
C LEU A 6 -22.03 30.65 -35.79
N ILE A 7 -20.75 30.31 -35.98
CA ILE A 7 -20.29 28.91 -36.00
C ILE A 7 -19.89 28.55 -34.57
N VAL A 8 -20.70 27.73 -33.90
CA VAL A 8 -20.34 27.09 -32.63
C VAL A 8 -19.45 25.90 -32.98
N LEU A 9 -18.14 26.07 -32.82
CA LEU A 9 -17.15 25.01 -32.89
C LEU A 9 -17.21 24.21 -31.58
N LEU A 10 -18.00 23.13 -31.61
CA LEU A 10 -18.07 22.15 -30.54
C LEU A 10 -16.82 21.26 -30.64
N THR A 11 -15.72 21.71 -30.04
CA THR A 11 -14.51 20.89 -29.89
C THR A 11 -14.78 19.81 -28.85
N CYS A 12 -15.29 18.67 -29.30
CA CYS A 12 -15.21 17.43 -28.54
C CYS A 12 -13.73 17.11 -28.32
N TRP A 13 -13.23 17.41 -27.12
CA TRP A 13 -12.04 16.76 -26.59
C TRP A 13 -12.37 15.29 -26.36
N PHE A 14 -12.29 14.48 -27.42
CA PHE A 14 -11.97 13.08 -27.23
C PHE A 14 -10.48 13.02 -26.91
N PRO A 15 -10.04 12.53 -25.73
CA PRO A 15 -8.65 12.16 -25.58
C PRO A 15 -8.36 11.14 -26.68
N LEU A 16 -7.32 11.42 -27.48
CA LEU A 16 -6.73 10.43 -28.37
C LEU A 16 -6.27 9.28 -27.48
N ALA A 17 -7.12 8.28 -27.29
CA ALA A 17 -6.70 6.99 -26.80
C ALA A 17 -5.76 6.43 -27.86
N TRP A 18 -4.48 6.38 -27.55
CA TRP A 18 -3.52 5.61 -28.33
C TRP A 18 -3.94 4.14 -28.20
N ALA A 19 -4.77 3.71 -29.15
CA ALA A 19 -5.26 2.35 -29.20
C ALA A 19 -4.11 1.42 -29.61
N ASN A 20 -3.39 0.91 -28.61
CA ASN A 20 -2.79 -0.41 -28.75
C ASN A 20 -3.95 -1.41 -28.76
N ASN A 21 -4.13 -2.09 -29.89
CA ASN A 21 -5.28 -2.91 -30.29
C ASN A 21 -5.61 -4.14 -29.42
N GLU A 22 -5.13 -4.23 -28.18
CA GLU A 22 -5.52 -5.32 -27.29
C GLU A 22 -6.76 -4.94 -26.46
N PRO A 23 -7.76 -5.83 -26.37
CA PRO A 23 -8.96 -5.55 -25.59
C PRO A 23 -8.60 -5.26 -24.14
N ALA A 24 -9.40 -4.41 -23.50
CA ALA A 24 -9.25 -4.16 -22.06
C ALA A 24 -9.49 -5.46 -21.29
N VAL A 25 -8.64 -5.74 -20.30
CA VAL A 25 -8.74 -6.93 -19.44
C VAL A 25 -9.54 -6.65 -18.17
N ALA A 26 -9.66 -5.38 -17.79
CA ALA A 26 -10.47 -4.92 -16.68
C ALA A 26 -10.83 -3.42 -16.83
N ARG A 27 -11.80 -2.95 -16.05
CA ARG A 27 -12.13 -1.54 -15.87
C ARG A 27 -12.21 -1.20 -14.38
N VAL A 28 -11.71 -0.03 -14.01
CA VAL A 28 -11.77 0.52 -12.65
C VAL A 28 -12.44 1.88 -12.70
N ASN A 29 -13.65 1.99 -12.16
CA ASN A 29 -14.51 3.17 -12.26
C ASN A 29 -14.74 3.66 -13.70
N GLY A 30 -14.75 2.75 -14.67
CA GLY A 30 -14.91 3.04 -16.09
C GLY A 30 -13.61 3.24 -16.87
N GLU A 31 -12.49 3.49 -16.18
CA GLU A 31 -11.15 3.57 -16.79
C GLU A 31 -10.63 2.18 -17.16
N GLU A 32 -10.11 2.04 -18.38
CA GLU A 32 -9.66 0.75 -18.92
C GLU A 32 -8.26 0.37 -18.44
N ILE A 33 -8.10 -0.90 -18.08
CA ILE A 33 -6.81 -1.58 -18.01
C ILE A 33 -6.66 -2.35 -19.32
N SER A 34 -5.93 -1.79 -20.28
CA SER A 34 -5.64 -2.42 -21.57
C SER A 34 -4.89 -3.75 -21.40
N GLY A 35 -5.11 -4.72 -22.29
CA GLY A 35 -4.32 -5.96 -22.36
C GLY A 35 -2.81 -5.70 -22.40
N PHE A 36 -2.36 -4.76 -23.23
CA PHE A 36 -0.94 -4.40 -23.33
C PHE A 36 -0.31 -4.01 -21.99
N ARG A 37 -0.97 -3.12 -21.23
CA ARG A 37 -0.54 -2.72 -19.88
C ARG A 37 -0.48 -3.92 -18.94
N PHE A 38 -1.45 -4.83 -19.03
CA PHE A 38 -1.49 -6.01 -18.19
C PHE A 38 -0.39 -7.03 -18.54
N GLU A 39 -0.18 -7.35 -19.80
CA GLU A 39 0.89 -8.27 -20.23
C GLU A 39 2.27 -7.77 -19.78
N ARG A 40 2.50 -6.47 -19.92
CA ARG A 40 3.73 -5.84 -19.46
C ARG A 40 3.91 -5.97 -17.95
N PHE A 41 2.86 -5.63 -17.20
CA PHE A 41 2.87 -5.75 -15.75
C PHE A 41 3.05 -7.21 -15.30
N PHE A 42 2.49 -8.17 -16.03
CA PHE A 42 2.62 -9.58 -15.73
C PHE A 42 4.05 -10.07 -15.91
N ALA A 43 4.77 -9.59 -16.92
CA ALA A 43 6.20 -9.86 -17.08
C ALA A 43 7.03 -9.32 -15.90
N GLU A 44 6.78 -8.08 -15.48
CA GLU A 44 7.44 -7.47 -14.30
C GLU A 44 7.11 -8.24 -13.01
N TYR A 45 5.84 -8.61 -12.82
CA TYR A 45 5.38 -9.39 -11.67
C TYR A 45 6.09 -10.74 -11.53
N LEU A 46 6.45 -11.38 -12.64
CA LEU A 46 7.22 -12.63 -12.64
C LEU A 46 8.71 -12.38 -12.43
N GLU A 47 9.27 -11.33 -13.04
CA GLU A 47 10.68 -10.94 -12.87
C GLU A 47 11.00 -10.62 -11.40
N ASP A 48 10.12 -9.90 -10.71
CA ASP A 48 10.23 -9.59 -9.27
C ASP A 48 10.26 -10.86 -8.39
N GLN A 49 9.71 -11.97 -8.88
CA GLN A 49 9.74 -13.27 -8.20
C GLN A 49 10.94 -14.13 -8.61
N GLY A 50 11.83 -13.61 -9.47
CA GLY A 50 12.93 -14.37 -10.05
C GLY A 50 12.46 -15.48 -11.00
N ARG A 51 11.31 -15.29 -11.65
CA ARG A 51 10.66 -16.31 -12.49
C ARG A 51 10.55 -15.85 -13.94
N ALA A 52 10.93 -16.71 -14.88
CA ALA A 52 10.69 -16.47 -16.30
C ALA A 52 9.32 -17.01 -16.73
N VAL A 53 8.60 -16.32 -17.62
CA VAL A 53 7.34 -16.80 -18.21
C VAL A 53 7.48 -18.22 -18.78
N ALA A 54 8.57 -18.48 -19.51
CA ALA A 54 8.87 -19.77 -20.12
C ALA A 54 9.07 -20.92 -19.10
N SER A 55 9.30 -20.61 -17.82
CA SER A 55 9.43 -21.62 -16.77
C SER A 55 8.08 -22.13 -16.25
N ILE A 56 6.97 -21.48 -16.59
CA ILE A 56 5.63 -21.83 -16.12
C ILE A 56 5.03 -22.93 -16.99
N ARG A 57 5.17 -24.18 -16.54
CA ARG A 57 4.74 -25.36 -17.34
C ARG A 57 3.29 -25.79 -17.10
N SER A 58 2.66 -25.33 -16.03
CA SER A 58 1.29 -25.70 -15.67
C SER A 58 0.31 -24.63 -16.14
N PRO A 59 -0.69 -24.96 -16.98
CA PRO A 59 -1.73 -24.02 -17.40
C PRO A 59 -2.52 -23.43 -16.22
N LYS A 60 -2.80 -24.25 -15.19
CA LYS A 60 -3.48 -23.79 -13.98
C LYS A 60 -2.64 -22.76 -13.23
N ALA A 61 -1.35 -23.05 -13.03
CA ALA A 61 -0.44 -22.13 -12.35
C ALA A 61 -0.29 -20.81 -13.14
N TYR A 62 -0.25 -20.89 -14.47
CA TYR A 62 -0.22 -19.71 -15.34
C TYR A 62 -1.46 -18.83 -15.15
N LYS A 63 -2.66 -19.42 -15.18
CA LYS A 63 -3.92 -18.70 -14.91
C LYS A 63 -3.93 -18.07 -13.52
N GLU A 64 -3.55 -18.81 -12.47
CA GLU A 64 -3.49 -18.29 -11.09
C GLU A 64 -2.54 -17.09 -10.96
N LEU A 65 -1.38 -17.14 -11.62
CA LEU A 65 -0.42 -16.05 -11.62
C LEU A 65 -0.92 -14.83 -12.39
N ARG A 66 -1.59 -15.04 -13.53
CA ARG A 66 -2.24 -13.95 -14.27
C ARG A 66 -3.31 -13.28 -13.44
N HIS A 67 -4.21 -14.05 -12.80
CA HIS A 67 -5.22 -13.47 -11.91
C HIS A 67 -4.59 -12.69 -10.74
N ALA A 68 -3.53 -13.22 -10.13
CA ALA A 68 -2.83 -12.53 -9.05
C ALA A 68 -2.19 -11.21 -9.53
N ALA A 69 -1.56 -11.21 -10.71
CA ALA A 69 -1.02 -10.00 -11.31
C ALA A 69 -2.13 -9.00 -11.67
N LEU A 70 -3.23 -9.44 -12.30
CA LEU A 70 -4.34 -8.57 -12.66
C LEU A 70 -4.94 -7.92 -11.41
N GLN A 71 -5.09 -8.69 -10.33
CA GLN A 71 -5.56 -8.17 -9.05
C GLN A 71 -4.61 -7.11 -8.48
N MET A 72 -3.31 -7.33 -8.54
CA MET A 72 -2.32 -6.35 -8.07
C MET A 72 -2.31 -5.08 -8.93
N LEU A 73 -2.52 -5.22 -10.24
CA LEU A 73 -2.64 -4.08 -11.16
C LEU A 73 -3.90 -3.26 -10.90
N ILE A 74 -5.03 -3.92 -10.63
CA ILE A 74 -6.28 -3.28 -10.21
C ILE A 74 -6.08 -2.52 -8.89
N ASP A 75 -5.38 -3.11 -7.92
CA ASP A 75 -5.10 -2.44 -6.65
C ASP A 75 -4.27 -1.16 -6.84
N LYS A 76 -3.24 -1.22 -7.69
CA LYS A 76 -2.42 -0.05 -8.05
C LYS A 76 -3.25 1.02 -8.75
N GLU A 77 -4.15 0.64 -9.65
CA GLU A 77 -5.06 1.57 -10.32
C GLU A 77 -6.02 2.24 -9.32
N LEU A 78 -6.59 1.47 -8.38
CA LEU A 78 -7.44 2.02 -7.32
C LEU A 78 -6.70 3.05 -6.46
N LEU A 79 -5.46 2.73 -6.06
CA LEU A 79 -4.62 3.62 -5.27
C LEU A 79 -4.23 4.88 -6.05
N TRP A 80 -3.95 4.75 -7.35
CA TRP A 80 -3.73 5.88 -8.24
C TRP A 80 -4.96 6.79 -8.29
N GLN A 81 -6.14 6.24 -8.55
CA GLN A 81 -7.38 7.03 -8.61
C GLN A 81 -7.70 7.67 -7.26
N GLU A 82 -7.44 6.97 -6.15
CA GLU A 82 -7.57 7.54 -4.82
C GLU A 82 -6.60 8.72 -4.64
N SER A 83 -5.33 8.60 -5.06
CA SER A 83 -4.38 9.73 -5.03
C SER A 83 -4.88 10.98 -5.74
N GLN A 84 -5.56 10.80 -6.88
CA GLN A 84 -6.14 11.90 -7.66
C GLN A 84 -7.32 12.56 -6.94
N LYS A 85 -8.19 11.78 -6.26
CA LYS A 85 -9.31 12.31 -5.47
C LYS A 85 -8.85 13.21 -4.32
N HIS A 86 -7.69 12.91 -3.73
CA HIS A 86 -7.10 13.73 -2.65
C HIS A 86 -6.35 14.97 -3.16
N GLY A 87 -6.40 15.26 -4.47
CA GLY A 87 -5.86 16.49 -5.07
C GLY A 87 -4.34 16.63 -4.95
N ARG A 88 -3.63 15.53 -4.73
CA ARG A 88 -2.17 15.54 -4.50
C ARG A 88 -1.44 15.55 -5.84
N GLN A 89 -0.70 16.63 -6.09
CA GLN A 89 0.34 16.62 -7.12
C GLN A 89 1.53 15.82 -6.61
N ILE A 90 2.03 14.91 -7.43
CA ILE A 90 3.24 14.18 -7.13
C ILE A 90 4.40 15.16 -7.00
N ASP A 91 5.29 14.90 -6.05
CA ASP A 91 6.54 15.62 -5.96
C ASP A 91 7.34 15.39 -7.25
N GLU A 92 7.31 16.38 -8.14
CA GLU A 92 8.01 16.36 -9.43
C GLU A 92 9.52 16.16 -9.25
N GLN A 93 10.09 16.56 -8.10
CA GLN A 93 11.48 16.27 -7.79
C GLN A 93 11.69 14.79 -7.52
N ALA A 94 10.83 14.16 -6.73
CA ALA A 94 10.90 12.72 -6.46
C ALA A 94 10.71 11.90 -7.74
N LEU A 95 9.80 12.31 -8.63
CA LEU A 95 9.62 11.68 -9.94
C LEU A 95 10.89 11.75 -10.79
N ARG A 96 11.50 12.94 -10.92
CA ARG A 96 12.75 13.12 -11.66
C ARG A 96 13.89 12.31 -11.07
N GLN A 97 14.02 12.31 -9.74
CA GLN A 97 15.03 11.53 -9.04
C GLN A 97 14.86 10.03 -9.28
N GLN A 98 13.63 9.52 -9.24
CA GLN A 98 13.33 8.12 -9.50
C GLN A 98 13.72 7.72 -10.94
N ILE A 99 13.33 8.52 -11.93
CA ILE A 99 13.68 8.28 -13.35
C ILE A 99 15.20 8.27 -13.53
N GLU A 100 15.90 9.22 -12.92
CA GLU A 100 17.36 9.31 -13.04
C GLU A 100 18.09 8.17 -12.33
N GLN A 101 17.61 7.74 -11.16
CA GLN A 101 18.11 6.54 -10.49
C GLN A 101 17.93 5.30 -11.37
N THR A 102 16.77 5.14 -12.01
CA THR A 102 16.52 4.05 -12.95
C THR A 102 17.44 4.14 -14.19
N ARG A 103 17.63 5.34 -14.75
CA ARG A 103 18.56 5.59 -15.86
C ARG A 103 19.98 5.14 -15.50
N MET A 104 20.46 5.53 -14.31
CA MET A 104 21.79 5.16 -13.83
C MET A 104 21.92 3.66 -13.54
N ALA A 105 20.90 3.05 -12.93
CA ALA A 105 20.88 1.61 -12.66
C ALA A 105 20.93 0.75 -13.93
N ILE A 106 20.32 1.21 -15.03
CA ILE A 106 20.36 0.56 -16.34
C ILE A 106 21.71 0.78 -17.06
N GLY A 107 22.50 1.76 -16.60
CA GLY A 107 23.85 2.04 -17.10
C GLY A 107 23.94 3.25 -18.03
N GLY A 108 23.10 4.27 -17.81
CA GLY A 108 23.15 5.56 -18.48
C GLY A 108 22.11 5.76 -19.58
N ALA A 109 22.09 6.95 -20.18
CA ALA A 109 21.05 7.41 -21.10
C ALA A 109 20.84 6.48 -22.32
N ASP A 110 21.91 6.07 -23.01
CA ASP A 110 21.79 5.26 -24.23
C ASP A 110 21.19 3.88 -23.96
N LYS A 111 21.60 3.23 -22.86
CA LYS A 111 21.05 1.93 -22.44
C LYS A 111 19.63 2.08 -21.95
N PHE A 112 19.32 3.18 -21.26
CA PHE A 112 17.99 3.49 -20.77
C PHE A 112 16.98 3.62 -21.92
N VAL A 113 17.29 4.43 -22.93
CA VAL A 113 16.40 4.61 -24.10
C VAL A 113 16.14 3.29 -24.82
N ARG A 114 17.19 2.49 -25.06
CA ARG A 114 17.02 1.16 -25.67
C ARG A 114 16.16 0.24 -24.81
N ARG A 115 16.40 0.19 -23.50
CA ARG A 115 15.62 -0.65 -22.57
C ARG A 115 14.15 -0.22 -22.51
N LEU A 116 13.87 1.07 -22.59
CA LEU A 116 12.50 1.58 -22.68
C LEU A 116 11.84 1.11 -23.98
N GLN A 117 12.52 1.27 -25.12
CA GLN A 117 12.02 0.84 -26.43
C GLN A 117 11.76 -0.68 -26.48
N ASP A 118 12.71 -1.50 -26.01
CA ASP A 118 12.60 -2.95 -25.93
C ASP A 118 11.39 -3.39 -25.09
N ALA A 119 11.04 -2.57 -24.10
CA ALA A 119 9.91 -2.82 -23.24
C ALA A 119 8.60 -2.18 -23.77
N GLY A 120 8.66 -1.36 -24.82
CA GLY A 120 7.50 -0.68 -25.42
C GLY A 120 7.13 0.65 -24.74
N PHE A 121 8.10 1.36 -24.18
CA PHE A 121 7.96 2.73 -23.69
C PHE A 121 8.78 3.71 -24.54
N ASP A 122 8.28 4.93 -24.63
CA ASP A 122 9.11 6.12 -24.80
C ASP A 122 9.33 6.81 -23.43
N GLU A 123 10.12 7.88 -23.40
CA GLU A 123 10.43 8.58 -22.14
C GLU A 123 9.20 9.23 -21.50
N ALA A 124 8.24 9.70 -22.31
CA ALA A 124 7.02 10.35 -21.83
C ALA A 124 6.06 9.35 -21.17
N SER A 125 5.78 8.24 -21.85
CA SER A 125 4.95 7.14 -21.34
C SER A 125 5.60 6.46 -20.13
N PHE A 126 6.93 6.33 -20.10
CA PHE A 126 7.63 5.88 -18.90
C PHE A 126 7.48 6.87 -17.74
N THR A 127 7.60 8.17 -18.01
CA THR A 127 7.39 9.21 -16.98
C THR A 127 5.98 9.15 -16.39
N GLU A 128 4.95 9.01 -17.23
CA GLU A 128 3.57 8.84 -16.75
C GLU A 128 3.39 7.54 -15.97
N TYR A 129 3.99 6.44 -16.42
CA TYR A 129 3.98 5.17 -15.70
C TYR A 129 4.59 5.32 -14.30
N THR A 130 5.78 5.92 -14.21
CA THR A 130 6.47 6.17 -12.93
C THR A 130 5.66 7.11 -12.04
N ARG A 131 5.03 8.14 -12.60
CA ARG A 131 4.17 9.05 -11.83
C ARG A 131 3.01 8.30 -11.18
N ARG A 132 2.29 7.48 -11.95
CA ARG A 132 1.17 6.67 -11.44
C ARG A 132 1.62 5.71 -10.35
N GLU A 133 2.76 5.07 -10.54
CA GLU A 133 3.31 4.12 -9.57
C GLU A 133 3.70 4.81 -8.25
N LEU A 134 4.47 5.90 -8.31
CA LEU A 134 4.85 6.66 -7.12
C LEU A 134 3.63 7.21 -6.37
N ALA A 135 2.62 7.68 -7.11
CA ALA A 135 1.37 8.15 -6.53
C ALA A 135 0.60 7.07 -5.79
N ALA A 136 0.45 5.90 -6.40
CA ALA A 136 -0.18 4.75 -5.78
C ALA A 136 0.59 4.30 -4.53
N GLN A 137 1.92 4.28 -4.58
CA GLN A 137 2.77 3.92 -3.43
C GLN A 137 2.63 4.90 -2.27
N GLN A 138 2.70 6.20 -2.55
CA GLN A 138 2.54 7.25 -1.55
C GLN A 138 1.15 7.21 -0.91
N MET A 139 0.09 7.10 -1.73
CA MET A 139 -1.28 6.99 -1.25
C MET A 139 -1.46 5.74 -0.39
N PHE A 140 -0.88 4.60 -0.79
CA PHE A 140 -0.98 3.38 0.02
C PHE A 140 -0.28 3.53 1.37
N ALA A 141 0.92 4.11 1.39
CA ALA A 141 1.66 4.35 2.63
C ALA A 141 0.88 5.27 3.58
N GLU A 142 0.21 6.29 3.03
CA GLU A 142 -0.65 7.21 3.77
C GLU A 142 -1.87 6.52 4.36
N LEU A 143 -2.62 5.77 3.55
CA LEU A 143 -3.80 5.02 4.00
C LEU A 143 -3.42 3.97 5.05
N ILE A 144 -2.29 3.27 4.88
CA ILE A 144 -1.78 2.34 5.90
C ILE A 144 -1.49 3.10 7.18
N ARG A 145 -0.80 4.24 7.12
CA ARG A 145 -0.45 5.04 8.30
C ARG A 145 -1.70 5.53 9.02
N ALA A 146 -2.70 5.99 8.28
CA ALA A 146 -3.99 6.41 8.83
C ALA A 146 -4.75 5.26 9.51
N ASN A 147 -4.57 4.04 9.02
CA ASN A 147 -5.27 2.84 9.50
C ASN A 147 -4.40 1.95 10.42
N THR A 148 -3.19 2.37 10.80
CA THR A 148 -2.29 1.58 11.67
C THR A 148 -2.27 2.17 13.09
N LEU A 149 -2.61 1.35 14.07
CA LEU A 149 -2.49 1.72 15.48
C LEU A 149 -1.05 1.51 15.98
N GLN A 150 -0.53 2.45 16.79
CA GLN A 150 0.82 2.34 17.37
C GLN A 150 0.78 1.62 18.73
N PRO A 151 1.64 0.60 18.94
CA PRO A 151 1.77 -0.07 20.23
C PRO A 151 2.34 0.84 21.31
N ARG A 152 1.65 0.90 22.45
CA ARG A 152 2.08 1.53 23.70
C ARG A 152 2.15 0.48 24.79
N HIS A 153 2.93 0.74 25.82
CA HIS A 153 3.08 -0.19 26.94
C HIS A 153 2.89 0.52 28.28
N LEU A 154 2.34 -0.20 29.25
CA LEU A 154 2.23 0.23 30.64
C LEU A 154 2.95 -0.77 31.54
N LEU A 155 3.76 -0.27 32.47
CA LEU A 155 4.49 -1.07 33.46
C LEU A 155 3.98 -0.77 34.86
N ILE A 156 3.75 -1.82 35.64
CA ILE A 156 3.67 -1.73 37.10
C ILE A 156 4.91 -2.41 37.68
N ARG A 157 5.82 -1.60 38.23
CA ARG A 157 7.07 -2.07 38.81
C ARG A 157 6.79 -2.94 40.04
N VAL A 158 7.47 -4.08 40.14
CA VAL A 158 7.42 -4.97 41.30
C VAL A 158 8.85 -5.36 41.69
N PRO A 159 9.27 -5.22 42.97
CA PRO A 159 10.58 -5.68 43.42
C PRO A 159 10.80 -7.17 43.14
N ALA A 160 12.04 -7.56 42.80
CA ALA A 160 12.36 -8.95 42.45
C ALA A 160 12.08 -9.96 43.58
N GLN A 161 12.16 -9.52 44.85
CA GLN A 161 11.90 -10.34 46.03
C GLN A 161 10.53 -10.05 46.68
N ALA A 162 9.60 -9.46 45.93
CA ALA A 162 8.27 -9.17 46.44
C ALA A 162 7.51 -10.46 46.79
N ASP A 163 6.73 -10.42 47.86
CA ASP A 163 5.87 -11.52 48.26
C ASP A 163 4.71 -11.75 47.28
N ALA A 164 4.05 -12.91 47.41
CA ALA A 164 2.95 -13.29 46.52
C ALA A 164 1.78 -12.28 46.57
N ALA A 165 1.53 -11.69 47.73
CA ALA A 165 0.50 -10.66 47.92
C ALA A 165 0.79 -9.40 47.09
N THR A 166 2.03 -8.90 47.14
CA THR A 166 2.46 -7.73 46.36
C THR A 166 2.43 -8.01 44.86
N VAL A 167 2.85 -9.21 44.44
CA VAL A 167 2.78 -9.63 43.03
C VAL A 167 1.33 -9.72 42.53
N ALA A 168 0.43 -10.26 43.35
CA ALA A 168 -1.00 -10.35 43.05
C ALA A 168 -1.67 -8.97 43.00
N ALA A 169 -1.35 -8.07 43.94
CA ALA A 169 -1.84 -6.71 43.95
C ALA A 169 -1.40 -5.92 42.72
N ALA A 170 -0.13 -6.06 42.30
CA ALA A 170 0.38 -5.45 41.08
C ALA A 170 -0.33 -5.98 39.82
N ARG A 171 -0.57 -7.29 39.75
CA ARG A 171 -1.34 -7.88 38.64
C ARG A 171 -2.77 -7.37 38.61
N LEU A 172 -3.45 -7.31 39.75
CA LEU A 172 -4.82 -6.82 39.86
C LEU A 172 -4.91 -5.35 39.40
N ARG A 173 -3.98 -4.51 39.87
CA ARG A 173 -3.91 -3.10 39.44
C ARG A 173 -3.71 -2.97 37.93
N LEU A 174 -2.88 -3.82 37.33
CA LEU A 174 -2.66 -3.84 35.89
C LEU A 174 -3.92 -4.28 35.13
N MET A 175 -4.65 -5.28 35.65
CA MET A 175 -5.92 -5.72 35.07
C MET A 175 -6.99 -4.64 35.12
N GLN A 176 -7.06 -3.89 36.23
CA GLN A 176 -7.95 -2.72 36.36
C GLN A 176 -7.58 -1.62 35.37
N MET A 177 -6.30 -1.29 35.23
CA MET A 177 -5.81 -0.33 34.23
C MET A 177 -6.08 -0.80 32.80
N ARG A 178 -5.93 -2.09 32.50
CA ARG A 178 -6.31 -2.67 31.21
C ARG A 178 -7.80 -2.47 30.93
N ALA A 179 -8.66 -2.69 31.91
CA ALA A 179 -10.09 -2.50 31.75
C ALA A 179 -10.44 -1.03 31.40
N SER A 180 -9.80 -0.06 32.06
CA SER A 180 -9.97 1.37 31.72
C SER A 180 -9.37 1.75 30.37
N ILE A 181 -8.30 1.08 29.93
CA ILE A 181 -7.73 1.26 28.59
C ILE A 181 -8.68 0.72 27.53
N ILE A 182 -9.26 -0.48 27.72
CA ILE A 182 -10.18 -1.08 26.74
C ILE A 182 -11.43 -0.22 26.54
N SER A 183 -11.89 0.50 27.57
CA SER A 183 -13.01 1.43 27.41
C SER A 183 -12.67 2.67 26.55
N GLY A 184 -11.39 2.93 26.23
CA GLY A 184 -10.94 4.09 25.43
C GLY A 184 -9.90 3.79 24.33
N ALA A 185 -9.44 2.55 24.18
CA ALA A 185 -8.43 2.11 23.22
C ALA A 185 -8.93 0.93 22.40
N ALA A 186 -8.48 0.84 21.15
CA ALA A 186 -9.00 -0.12 20.18
C ALA A 186 -8.60 -1.58 20.47
N LEU A 187 -7.49 -1.84 21.20
CA LEU A 187 -7.05 -3.20 21.54
C LEU A 187 -6.03 -3.22 22.72
N ALA A 188 -6.09 -4.22 23.61
CA ALA A 188 -5.11 -4.43 24.69
C ALA A 188 -4.76 -5.91 24.95
N SER A 189 -3.48 -6.22 25.14
CA SER A 189 -2.93 -7.57 25.39
C SER A 189 -3.37 -8.16 26.73
N GLN A 190 -3.20 -9.47 26.90
CA GLN A 190 -3.21 -10.09 28.23
C GLN A 190 -2.00 -9.59 29.06
N PRO A 191 -2.07 -9.61 30.41
CA PRO A 191 -0.93 -9.29 31.27
C PRO A 191 0.27 -10.21 31.02
N VAL A 192 1.46 -9.63 30.84
CA VAL A 192 2.73 -10.34 30.63
C VAL A 192 3.66 -10.09 31.81
N ARG A 193 4.38 -11.13 32.26
CA ARG A 193 5.34 -11.05 33.37
C ARG A 193 6.77 -10.85 32.85
N SER A 194 7.53 -9.97 33.49
CA SER A 194 8.97 -9.77 33.26
C SER A 194 9.74 -9.67 34.59
N PRO A 195 11.10 -9.61 34.57
CA PRO A 195 11.91 -9.33 35.76
C PRO A 195 11.59 -7.99 36.45
N PHE A 196 11.02 -7.03 35.74
CA PHE A 196 10.72 -5.68 36.24
C PHE A 196 9.30 -5.54 36.79
N GLY A 197 8.43 -6.53 36.56
CA GLY A 197 7.05 -6.52 37.05
C GLY A 197 6.05 -7.04 36.03
N TRP A 198 4.84 -6.46 36.05
CA TRP A 198 3.75 -6.83 35.15
C TRP A 198 3.51 -5.77 34.09
N HIS A 199 3.18 -6.22 32.88
CA HIS A 199 3.04 -5.37 31.70
C HIS A 199 1.77 -5.65 30.91
N VAL A 200 1.17 -4.60 30.33
CA VAL A 200 0.13 -4.69 29.29
C VAL A 200 0.58 -3.84 28.10
N ILE A 201 0.44 -4.39 26.90
CA ILE A 201 0.69 -3.72 25.63
C ILE A 201 -0.66 -3.43 24.98
N TYR A 202 -0.87 -2.21 24.51
CA TYR A 202 -2.14 -1.77 23.94
C TYR A 202 -1.93 -0.90 22.70
N LEU A 203 -2.97 -0.76 21.89
CA LEU A 203 -2.97 -0.05 20.62
C LEU A 203 -3.86 1.19 20.74
N GLN A 204 -3.30 2.38 20.48
CA GLN A 204 -4.04 3.65 20.60
C GLN A 204 -4.09 4.39 19.26
N ASN A 205 -5.22 5.08 19.04
CA ASN A 205 -5.58 5.68 17.76
C ASN A 205 -5.12 7.15 17.60
N HIS A 206 -4.29 7.67 18.52
CA HIS A 206 -3.80 9.06 18.51
C HIS A 206 -2.52 9.25 19.33
N LEU A 207 -1.73 10.24 18.91
CA LEU A 207 -0.42 10.64 19.46
C LEU A 207 -0.58 11.54 20.69
N GLU A 208 -0.44 10.99 21.89
CA GLU A 208 0.11 11.73 23.05
C GLU A 208 1.16 10.86 23.75
N ALA A 209 2.45 11.13 23.55
CA ALA A 209 3.54 10.35 24.13
C ALA A 209 3.49 10.40 25.67
N ALA A 210 3.42 9.23 26.30
CA ALA A 210 3.85 9.08 27.69
C ALA A 210 5.03 8.12 27.62
N ASP A 211 6.24 8.68 27.66
CA ASP A 211 7.49 7.93 27.58
C ASP A 211 7.64 7.07 28.83
N VAL A 212 7.36 5.78 28.69
CA VAL A 212 7.78 4.78 29.67
C VAL A 212 9.19 4.33 29.26
N PRO A 213 10.19 4.41 30.14
CA PRO A 213 11.58 4.09 29.81
C PRO A 213 11.72 2.72 29.15
N ASP A 214 12.55 2.68 28.11
CA ASP A 214 12.87 1.52 27.30
C ASP A 214 13.54 0.43 28.15
N LEU A 215 12.75 -0.55 28.62
CA LEU A 215 13.26 -1.67 29.41
C LEU A 215 13.44 -2.89 28.49
N GLN A 216 14.70 -3.33 28.37
CA GLN A 216 15.13 -4.48 27.58
C GLN A 216 14.24 -5.71 27.85
N GLY A 217 13.53 -6.17 26.81
CA GLY A 217 12.77 -7.43 26.85
C GLY A 217 11.39 -7.43 26.17
N LEU A 218 10.81 -6.26 25.87
CA LEU A 218 9.48 -6.16 25.21
C LEU A 218 9.53 -5.63 23.76
N ASP A 219 10.72 -5.34 23.24
CA ASP A 219 10.92 -4.78 21.90
C ASP A 219 10.47 -5.73 20.80
N SER A 220 10.78 -7.02 20.95
CA SER A 220 10.35 -8.06 20.02
C SER A 220 8.82 -8.17 19.95
N VAL A 221 8.13 -8.05 21.10
CA VAL A 221 6.67 -8.11 21.18
C VAL A 221 6.03 -6.86 20.55
N ARG A 222 6.59 -5.67 20.82
CA ARG A 222 6.15 -4.42 20.18
C ARG A 222 6.34 -4.46 18.67
N ALA A 223 7.51 -4.88 18.21
CA ALA A 223 7.83 -5.00 16.79
C ALA A 223 6.91 -6.02 16.10
N GLN A 224 6.64 -7.16 16.73
CA GLN A 224 5.69 -8.15 16.20
C GLN A 224 4.27 -7.58 16.10
N LEU A 225 3.78 -6.91 17.15
CA LEU A 225 2.44 -6.33 17.15
C LEU A 225 2.31 -5.21 16.11
N ALA A 226 3.33 -4.36 15.96
CA ALA A 226 3.38 -3.33 14.92
C ALA A 226 3.32 -3.95 13.51
N ARG A 227 4.09 -5.01 13.25
CA ARG A 227 4.04 -5.75 11.97
C ARG A 227 2.68 -6.38 11.71
N GLN A 228 2.06 -6.95 12.74
CA GLN A 228 0.70 -7.51 12.65
C GLN A 228 -0.32 -6.41 12.31
N GLN A 229 -0.29 -5.28 13.00
CA GLN A 229 -1.16 -4.14 12.74
C GLN A 229 -0.98 -3.59 11.33
N GLN A 230 0.26 -3.38 10.89
CA GLN A 230 0.53 -2.90 9.54
C GLN A 230 0.01 -3.88 8.47
N THR A 231 0.16 -5.19 8.69
CA THR A 231 -0.37 -6.22 7.78
C THR A 231 -1.90 -6.19 7.72
N GLN A 232 -2.56 -6.00 8.87
CA GLN A 232 -4.01 -5.87 8.94
C GLN A 232 -4.49 -4.59 8.25
N ALA A 233 -3.87 -3.44 8.54
CA ALA A 233 -4.18 -2.15 7.92
C ALA A 233 -4.05 -2.22 6.39
N ARG A 234 -2.95 -2.81 5.88
CA ARG A 234 -2.76 -3.05 4.44
C ARG A 234 -3.92 -3.80 3.80
N ARG A 235 -4.34 -4.91 4.42
CA ARG A 235 -5.46 -5.74 3.91
C ARG A 235 -6.77 -4.96 3.94
N GLN A 236 -7.04 -4.24 5.03
CA GLN A 236 -8.27 -3.47 5.21
C GLN A 236 -8.37 -2.32 4.21
N VAL A 237 -7.29 -1.58 3.99
CA VAL A 237 -7.24 -0.47 3.01
C VAL A 237 -7.59 -0.96 1.61
N LEU A 238 -6.93 -2.03 1.13
CA LEU A 238 -7.20 -2.57 -0.21
C LEU A 238 -8.62 -3.15 -0.31
N ALA A 239 -9.09 -3.86 0.73
CA ALA A 239 -10.44 -4.39 0.76
C ALA A 239 -11.49 -3.25 0.70
N GLN A 240 -11.27 -2.18 1.45
CA GLN A 240 -12.15 -1.01 1.46
C GLN A 240 -12.18 -0.32 0.09
N LEU A 241 -11.02 -0.08 -0.52
CA LEU A 241 -10.95 0.50 -1.87
C LEU A 241 -11.69 -0.35 -2.89
N ARG A 242 -11.54 -1.67 -2.85
CA ARG A 242 -12.25 -2.58 -3.77
C ARG A 242 -13.77 -2.56 -3.58
N VAL A 243 -14.25 -2.39 -2.35
CA VAL A 243 -15.69 -2.30 -2.06
C VAL A 243 -16.27 -0.95 -2.46
N GLN A 244 -15.50 0.12 -2.30
CA GLN A 244 -15.95 1.49 -2.56
C GLN A 244 -15.91 1.90 -4.03
N ASN A 245 -15.27 1.11 -4.89
CA ASN A 245 -15.06 1.44 -6.30
C ASN A 245 -15.61 0.33 -7.20
N ARG A 246 -16.03 0.69 -8.42
CA ARG A 246 -16.55 -0.25 -9.40
C ARG A 246 -15.40 -0.94 -10.13
N ILE A 247 -15.34 -2.27 -10.07
CA ILE A 247 -14.34 -3.08 -10.76
C ILE A 247 -15.06 -4.05 -11.70
N GLU A 248 -14.68 -4.04 -12.97
CA GLU A 248 -15.18 -4.98 -13.97
C GLU A 248 -14.00 -5.77 -14.53
N ARG A 249 -14.08 -7.09 -14.58
CA ARG A 249 -13.07 -7.94 -15.21
C ARG A 249 -13.63 -8.45 -16.52
N ILE A 250 -12.82 -8.39 -17.57
CA ILE A 250 -13.20 -8.72 -18.94
C ILE A 250 -12.54 -10.04 -19.39
N ASP A 251 -11.35 -10.36 -18.84
CA ASP A 251 -10.51 -11.50 -19.24
C ASP A 251 -10.70 -12.77 -18.37
N ASP A 252 -11.90 -12.99 -17.80
CA ASP A 252 -12.16 -14.04 -16.79
C ASP A 252 -12.71 -15.39 -17.34
N ASP A 253 -12.65 -15.65 -18.66
CA ASP A 253 -13.02 -16.96 -19.28
C ASP A 253 -11.79 -17.79 -19.77
#